data_AF-A0A177L779-F1
#
_entry.id   AF-A0A177L779-F1
#
_cell.length_a   1.000
_cell.length_b   1.000
_cell.length_c   1.000
_cell.angle_alpha   90.00
_cell.angle_beta   90.00
_cell.angle_gamma   90.00
#
_symmetry.space_group_name_H-M   'P 1'
#
loop_
_entity.id
_entity.type
_entity.pdbx_description
1 polymer ?
#
loop_
_entity_poly.entity_id
_entity_poly.type
_entity_poly.pdbx_seq_one_letter_code
_entity_poly.pdbx_strand_id
1 'polypeptide(L)'
;MYILVVVFMCSGFTNVHVSTFSDIPAKHRLYDKIIYLVNKGVVSGGSNGTFKAEGIVTRAEAAIMIGRSLQLDGGRTSTVFTDVKAAHGASGYTQSAFESGIIQGFPDGSFKPNEKVTRGQMAIFLSRAFDLTEESAI
;
A
#
# COMPACT_ATOMS: atom_id res chain seq x y z
N MET A 1 11.16 -23.24 45.56
CA MET A 1 12.28 -22.94 44.64
C MET A 1 11.75 -23.13 43.23
N TYR A 2 11.32 -22.04 42.57
CA TYR A 2 10.74 -22.09 41.22
C TYR A 2 11.86 -22.04 40.19
N ILE A 3 11.94 -23.04 39.31
CA ILE A 3 12.75 -22.98 38.09
C ILE A 3 11.86 -22.50 36.95
N LEU A 4 12.15 -21.28 36.50
CA LEU A 4 11.60 -20.63 35.33
C LEU A 4 12.37 -21.15 34.09
N VAL A 5 11.73 -21.93 33.23
CA VAL A 5 12.30 -22.27 31.92
C VAL A 5 11.86 -21.19 30.93
N VAL A 6 12.74 -20.22 30.71
CA VAL A 6 12.62 -19.29 29.57
C VAL A 6 13.04 -20.06 28.32
N VAL A 7 12.05 -20.57 27.58
CA VAL A 7 12.28 -21.00 26.19
C VAL A 7 12.43 -19.73 25.38
N PHE A 8 13.68 -19.30 25.20
CA PHE A 8 14.06 -18.25 24.27
C PHE A 8 13.73 -18.77 22.86
N MET A 9 12.55 -18.42 22.36
CA MET A 9 12.16 -18.73 20.99
C MET A 9 13.23 -18.14 20.07
N CYS A 10 13.91 -19.05 19.37
CA CYS A 10 14.98 -18.77 18.44
C CYS A 10 14.53 -17.66 17.49
N SER A 11 15.17 -16.49 17.63
CA SER A 11 14.93 -15.33 16.80
C SER A 11 15.36 -15.65 15.38
N GLY A 12 14.40 -16.06 14.55
CA GLY A 12 14.56 -16.09 13.11
C GLY A 12 14.59 -14.66 12.59
N PHE A 13 15.72 -13.97 12.74
CA PHE A 13 16.02 -12.84 11.87
C PHE A 13 16.18 -13.42 10.47
N THR A 14 15.12 -13.35 9.68
CA THR A 14 15.30 -13.44 8.24
C THR A 14 16.21 -12.27 7.87
N ASN A 15 17.36 -12.59 7.27
CA ASN A 15 18.10 -11.59 6.54
C ASN A 15 17.13 -11.07 5.48
N VAL A 16 16.54 -9.89 5.71
CA VAL A 16 15.93 -9.12 4.64
C VAL A 16 17.11 -8.77 3.77
N HIS A 17 17.41 -9.63 2.80
CA HIS A 17 18.28 -9.30 1.71
C HIS A 17 17.68 -8.01 1.15
N VAL A 18 18.36 -6.88 1.36
CA VAL A 18 18.12 -5.66 0.61
C VAL A 18 18.48 -6.02 -0.82
N SER A 19 17.56 -6.71 -1.49
CA SER A 19 17.59 -6.92 -2.91
C SER A 19 17.32 -5.55 -3.48
N THR A 20 18.41 -4.78 -3.63
CA THR A 20 18.35 -3.50 -4.31
C THR A 20 17.78 -3.77 -5.69
N PHE A 21 16.69 -3.08 -6.04
CA PHE A 21 16.09 -3.25 -7.35
C PHE A 21 17.12 -2.97 -8.44
N SER A 22 17.18 -3.82 -9.46
CA SER A 22 18.21 -3.71 -10.52
C SER A 22 18.11 -2.40 -11.31
N ASP A 23 16.91 -1.79 -11.34
CA ASP A 23 16.60 -0.53 -11.99
C ASP A 23 16.71 0.70 -11.05
N ILE A 24 17.07 0.51 -9.77
CA ILE A 24 17.22 1.60 -8.78
C ILE A 24 18.61 1.52 -8.14
N PRO A 25 19.68 1.95 -8.85
CA PRO A 25 21.03 2.00 -8.29
C PRO A 25 21.15 3.03 -7.15
N ALA A 26 22.15 2.89 -6.26
CA ALA A 26 22.36 3.78 -5.10
C ALA A 26 22.46 5.27 -5.45
N LYS A 27 22.93 5.61 -6.66
CA LYS A 27 23.02 6.99 -7.16
C LYS A 27 21.70 7.51 -7.76
N HIS A 28 20.66 6.68 -7.85
CA HIS A 28 19.38 7.08 -8.42
C HIS A 28 18.71 8.12 -7.52
N ARG A 29 18.17 9.19 -8.11
CA ARG A 29 17.56 10.30 -7.35
C ARG A 29 16.45 9.86 -6.38
N LEU A 30 15.72 8.81 -6.73
CA LEU A 30 14.62 8.25 -5.92
C LEU A 30 15.08 7.17 -4.94
N TYR A 31 16.36 6.78 -4.93
CA TYR A 31 16.87 5.64 -4.17
C TYR A 31 16.45 5.70 -2.70
N ASP A 32 16.82 6.78 -1.99
CA ASP A 32 16.54 6.91 -0.56
C ASP A 32 15.04 6.85 -0.23
N LYS A 33 14.20 7.48 -1.07
CA LYS A 33 12.75 7.53 -0.85
C LYS A 33 12.08 6.18 -1.11
N ILE A 34 12.50 5.48 -2.17
CA ILE A 34 12.01 4.13 -2.49
C ILE A 34 12.42 3.16 -1.39
N ILE A 35 13.71 3.11 -1.04
CA ILE A 35 14.21 2.20 -0.01
C ILE A 35 13.55 2.49 1.34
N TYR A 36 13.35 3.75 1.70
CA TYR A 36 12.59 4.11 2.90
C TYR A 36 11.18 3.52 2.91
N LEU A 37 10.42 3.70 1.83
CA LEU A 37 9.04 3.20 1.76
C LEU A 37 8.97 1.66 1.63
N VAL A 38 9.97 1.01 1.04
CA VAL A 38 10.09 -0.46 1.06
C VAL A 38 10.33 -0.95 2.48
N ASN A 39 11.23 -0.32 3.22
CA ASN A 39 11.51 -0.68 4.62
C ASN A 39 10.30 -0.43 5.54
N LYS A 40 9.45 0.54 5.19
CA LYS A 40 8.16 0.77 5.86
C LYS A 40 7.05 -0.17 5.38
N GLY A 41 7.32 -1.05 4.41
CA GLY A 41 6.34 -1.97 3.85
C GLY A 41 5.24 -1.31 3.02
N VAL A 42 5.40 -0.03 2.65
CA VAL A 42 4.39 0.75 1.90
C VAL A 42 4.42 0.38 0.42
N VAL A 43 5.61 0.31 -0.16
CA VAL A 43 5.82 -0.05 -1.57
C VAL A 43 6.65 -1.32 -1.68
N SER A 44 6.51 -2.01 -2.80
CA SER A 44 7.24 -3.24 -3.12
C SER A 44 7.51 -3.26 -4.63
N GLY A 45 8.63 -3.86 -5.04
CA GLY A 45 8.89 -4.10 -6.46
C GLY A 45 8.21 -5.36 -7.00
N GLY A 46 8.41 -5.62 -8.28
CA GLY A 46 7.97 -6.83 -8.95
C GLY A 46 8.81 -8.05 -8.57
N SER A 47 8.27 -9.24 -8.82
CA SER A 47 8.94 -10.53 -8.61
C SER A 47 10.21 -10.72 -9.44
N ASN A 48 10.40 -9.92 -10.49
CA ASN A 48 11.59 -9.91 -11.36
C ASN A 48 12.76 -9.08 -10.79
N GLY A 49 12.67 -8.55 -9.57
CA GLY A 49 13.72 -7.76 -8.95
C GLY A 49 13.80 -6.30 -9.44
N THR A 50 12.76 -5.80 -10.11
CA THR A 50 12.66 -4.39 -10.55
C THR A 50 11.62 -3.61 -9.74
N PHE A 51 11.81 -2.31 -9.56
CA PHE A 51 10.83 -1.43 -8.90
C PHE A 51 9.84 -0.79 -9.88
N LYS A 52 10.32 -0.42 -11.08
CA LYS A 52 9.58 0.32 -12.12
C LYS A 52 9.15 1.72 -11.66
N ALA A 53 10.11 2.57 -11.28
CA ALA A 53 9.84 3.90 -10.72
C ALA A 53 8.99 4.83 -11.61
N GLU A 54 9.08 4.70 -12.94
CA GLU A 54 8.31 5.49 -13.91
C GLU A 54 6.97 4.81 -14.31
N GLY A 55 6.61 3.71 -13.62
CA GLY A 55 5.37 2.98 -13.84
C GLY A 55 4.13 3.79 -13.49
N ILE A 56 3.06 3.59 -14.25
CA ILE A 56 1.77 4.22 -13.94
C ILE A 56 1.07 3.41 -12.85
N VAL A 57 0.63 4.10 -11.80
CA VAL A 57 -0.10 3.51 -10.68
C VAL A 57 -1.58 3.33 -11.04
N THR A 58 -2.10 2.13 -10.83
CA THR A 58 -3.52 1.80 -10.92
C THR A 58 -4.27 2.18 -9.65
N ARG A 59 -5.60 2.23 -9.72
CA ARG A 59 -6.45 2.51 -8.54
C ARG A 59 -6.28 1.47 -7.43
N ALA A 60 -6.10 0.19 -7.79
CA ALA A 60 -5.81 -0.87 -6.82
C ALA A 60 -4.45 -0.70 -6.14
N GLU A 61 -3.40 -0.37 -6.90
CA GLU A 61 -2.08 -0.11 -6.34
C GLU A 61 -2.08 1.12 -5.44
N ALA A 62 -2.81 2.18 -5.82
CA ALA A 62 -3.00 3.35 -4.96
C ALA A 62 -3.68 2.97 -3.63
N ALA A 63 -4.75 2.16 -3.67
CA ALA A 63 -5.42 1.67 -2.46
C ALA A 63 -4.47 0.84 -1.57
N ILE A 64 -3.63 -0.02 -2.16
CA ILE A 64 -2.61 -0.79 -1.44
C ILE A 64 -1.58 0.14 -0.78
N MET A 65 -1.03 1.11 -1.53
CA MET A 65 -0.01 2.04 -1.01
C MET A 65 -0.55 2.88 0.15
N ILE A 66 -1.76 3.42 0.01
CA ILE A 66 -2.40 4.22 1.06
C ILE A 66 -2.78 3.33 2.25
N GLY A 67 -3.40 2.17 2.00
CA GLY A 67 -3.78 1.24 3.04
C GLY A 67 -2.59 0.77 3.88
N ARG A 68 -1.45 0.45 3.25
CA ARG A 68 -0.20 0.13 3.95
C ARG A 68 0.35 1.32 4.74
N SER A 69 0.29 2.52 4.18
CA SER A 69 0.76 3.75 4.86
C SER A 69 -0.02 4.03 6.14
N LEU A 70 -1.31 3.67 6.16
CA LEU A 70 -2.22 3.86 7.28
C LEU A 70 -2.40 2.60 8.14
N GLN A 71 -1.69 1.51 7.84
CA GLN A 71 -1.81 0.22 8.53
C GLN A 71 -3.25 -0.34 8.54
N LEU A 72 -4.01 -0.13 7.45
CA LEU A 72 -5.32 -0.72 7.27
C LEU A 72 -5.22 -2.24 7.09
N ASP A 73 -6.31 -2.96 7.35
CA ASP A 73 -6.38 -4.39 7.10
C ASP A 73 -6.29 -4.69 5.59
N GLY A 74 -5.25 -5.41 5.20
CA GLY A 74 -5.00 -5.88 3.84
C GLY A 74 -5.44 -7.32 3.59
N GLY A 75 -6.03 -7.99 4.58
CA GLY A 75 -6.54 -9.36 4.49
C GLY A 75 -7.55 -9.50 3.35
N ARG A 76 -7.41 -10.55 2.54
CA ARG A 76 -8.31 -10.79 1.41
C ARG A 76 -9.73 -10.96 1.92
N THR A 77 -10.64 -10.11 1.46
CA THR A 77 -12.03 -10.05 1.94
C THR A 77 -12.98 -9.73 0.80
N SER A 78 -14.26 -10.10 0.95
CA SER A 78 -15.31 -9.65 0.05
C SER A 78 -15.44 -8.14 0.12
N THR A 79 -15.61 -7.50 -1.04
CA THR A 79 -15.77 -6.05 -1.10
C THR A 79 -17.19 -5.66 -1.49
N VAL A 80 -17.54 -4.41 -1.25
CA VAL A 80 -18.79 -3.81 -1.76
C VAL A 80 -18.80 -3.63 -3.28
N PHE A 81 -17.64 -3.75 -3.95
CA PHE A 81 -17.50 -3.45 -5.36
C PHE A 81 -17.72 -4.68 -6.24
N THR A 82 -18.45 -4.50 -7.33
CA THR A 82 -18.84 -5.58 -8.24
C THR A 82 -17.64 -6.24 -8.94
N ASP A 83 -16.55 -5.49 -9.14
CA ASP A 83 -15.36 -5.86 -9.89
C ASP A 83 -14.11 -6.12 -9.03
N VAL A 84 -14.22 -6.04 -7.70
CA VAL A 84 -13.15 -6.40 -6.76
C VAL A 84 -13.58 -7.61 -5.94
N LYS A 85 -13.33 -8.81 -6.49
CA LYS A 85 -13.62 -10.07 -5.81
C LYS A 85 -12.67 -10.28 -4.62
N ALA A 86 -13.06 -11.13 -3.67
CA ALA A 86 -12.22 -11.44 -2.51
C ALA A 86 -10.81 -11.95 -2.89
N ALA A 87 -10.72 -12.68 -4.02
CA ALA A 87 -9.46 -13.16 -4.57
C ALA A 87 -8.61 -12.07 -5.29
N HIS A 88 -9.05 -10.82 -5.33
CA HIS A 88 -8.22 -9.74 -5.85
C HIS A 88 -7.11 -9.39 -4.84
N GLY A 89 -5.89 -9.13 -5.29
CA GLY A 89 -4.76 -8.83 -4.39
C GLY A 89 -4.95 -7.56 -3.54
N ALA A 90 -5.77 -6.62 -4.03
CA ALA A 90 -6.09 -5.38 -3.33
C ALA A 90 -7.37 -5.46 -2.48
N SER A 91 -8.10 -6.58 -2.45
CA SER A 91 -9.47 -6.63 -1.91
C SER A 91 -9.59 -6.12 -0.47
N GLY A 92 -8.68 -6.53 0.41
CA GLY A 92 -8.59 -6.04 1.79
C GLY A 92 -8.43 -4.53 1.88
N TYR A 93 -7.34 -4.01 1.29
CA TYR A 93 -7.07 -2.57 1.30
C TYR A 93 -8.16 -1.75 0.61
N THR A 94 -8.77 -2.26 -0.46
CA THR A 94 -9.91 -1.61 -1.11
C THR A 94 -11.11 -1.55 -0.16
N GLN A 95 -11.45 -2.64 0.53
CA GLN A 95 -12.58 -2.63 1.45
C GLN A 95 -12.32 -1.74 2.66
N SER A 96 -11.17 -1.90 3.32
CA SER A 96 -10.81 -1.11 4.51
C SER A 96 -10.71 0.39 4.21
N ALA A 97 -10.17 0.77 3.04
CA ALA A 97 -10.10 2.17 2.63
C ALA A 97 -11.48 2.74 2.25
N PHE A 98 -12.40 1.91 1.76
CA PHE A 98 -13.79 2.32 1.52
C PHE A 98 -14.52 2.57 2.85
N GLU A 99 -14.38 1.68 3.82
CA GLU A 99 -14.96 1.81 5.16
C GLU A 99 -14.42 3.05 5.90
N SER A 100 -13.16 3.37 5.69
CA SER A 100 -12.52 4.59 6.22
C SER A 100 -12.88 5.86 5.45
N GLY A 101 -13.73 5.78 4.42
CA GLY A 101 -14.16 6.92 3.59
C GLY A 101 -13.09 7.46 2.63
N ILE A 102 -11.89 6.88 2.61
CA ILE A 102 -10.74 7.34 1.82
C ILE A 102 -11.01 7.19 0.33
N ILE A 103 -11.49 6.02 -0.08
CA ILE A 103 -11.83 5.73 -1.47
C ILE A 103 -13.33 5.54 -1.64
N GLN A 104 -13.81 5.85 -2.82
CA GLN A 104 -15.16 5.49 -3.25
C GLN A 104 -15.11 4.84 -4.65
N GLY A 105 -16.12 4.03 -4.92
CA GLY A 105 -16.36 3.47 -6.24
C GLY A 105 -17.10 4.45 -7.15
N PHE A 106 -17.49 3.93 -8.30
CA PHE A 106 -18.30 4.62 -9.29
C PHE A 106 -19.80 4.36 -9.05
N PRO A 107 -20.69 5.17 -9.64
CA PRO A 107 -22.14 5.00 -9.50
C PRO A 107 -22.69 3.64 -9.97
N ASP A 108 -21.94 2.93 -10.82
CA ASP A 108 -22.27 1.58 -11.30
C ASP A 108 -21.89 0.46 -10.29
N GLY A 109 -21.37 0.82 -9.11
CA GLY A 109 -20.93 -0.12 -8.08
C GLY A 109 -19.54 -0.72 -8.33
N SER A 110 -18.81 -0.27 -9.35
CA SER A 110 -17.43 -0.71 -9.61
C SER A 110 -16.39 0.13 -8.85
N PHE A 111 -15.22 -0.45 -8.61
CA PHE A 111 -14.03 0.29 -8.17
C PHE A 111 -13.07 0.59 -9.32
N LYS A 112 -13.09 -0.23 -10.38
CA LYS A 112 -12.19 -0.20 -11.54
C LYS A 112 -10.72 -0.35 -11.14
N PRO A 113 -10.33 -1.49 -10.53
CA PRO A 113 -9.02 -1.67 -9.90
C PRO A 113 -7.85 -1.48 -10.87
N ASN A 114 -8.03 -1.81 -12.15
CA ASN A 114 -6.98 -1.76 -13.16
C ASN A 114 -6.90 -0.43 -13.92
N GLU A 115 -7.84 0.50 -13.68
CA GLU A 115 -7.75 1.83 -14.28
C GLU A 115 -6.63 2.65 -13.63
N LYS A 116 -6.01 3.52 -14.44
CA LYS A 116 -4.99 4.46 -13.97
C LYS A 116 -5.62 5.47 -13.02
N VAL A 117 -4.93 5.81 -11.93
CA VAL A 117 -5.38 6.87 -11.03
C VAL A 117 -5.08 8.25 -11.63
N THR A 118 -6.08 9.11 -11.75
CA THR A 118 -5.85 10.50 -12.20
C THR A 118 -5.29 11.35 -11.05
N ARG A 119 -4.64 12.47 -11.39
CA ARG A 119 -4.13 13.42 -10.37
C ARG A 119 -5.24 13.90 -9.42
N GLY A 120 -6.45 14.14 -9.94
CA GLY A 120 -7.59 14.56 -9.12
C GLY A 120 -8.09 13.44 -8.18
N GLN A 121 -8.13 12.20 -8.66
CA GLN A 121 -8.48 11.06 -7.80
C GLN A 121 -7.45 10.85 -6.69
N MET A 122 -6.16 10.95 -7.02
CA MET A 122 -5.09 10.85 -6.02
C MET A 122 -5.18 12.00 -4.99
N ALA A 123 -5.49 13.22 -5.42
CA ALA A 123 -5.69 14.35 -4.49
C ALA A 123 -6.80 14.07 -3.48
N ILE A 124 -7.94 13.53 -3.94
CA ILE A 124 -9.04 13.12 -3.06
C ILE A 124 -8.58 12.05 -2.06
N PHE A 125 -7.87 11.03 -2.54
CA PHE A 125 -7.40 9.95 -1.67
C PHE A 125 -6.44 10.46 -0.60
N LEU A 126 -5.47 11.30 -0.96
CA LEU A 126 -4.50 11.88 -0.03
C LEU A 126 -5.17 12.80 0.99
N SER A 127 -6.09 13.67 0.54
CA SER A 127 -6.81 14.58 1.43
C SER A 127 -7.59 13.81 2.50
N ARG A 128 -8.30 12.74 2.11
CA ARG A 128 -9.06 11.92 3.05
C ARG A 128 -8.20 11.00 3.91
N ALA A 129 -7.13 10.45 3.34
CA ALA A 129 -6.22 9.54 4.04
C ALA A 129 -5.46 10.22 5.18
N PHE A 130 -5.08 11.48 4.99
CA PHE A 130 -4.21 12.21 5.92
C PHE A 130 -4.90 13.44 6.54
N ASP A 131 -6.23 13.51 6.42
CA ASP A 131 -7.05 14.62 6.92
C ASP A 131 -6.49 16.01 6.52
N LEU A 132 -6.09 16.12 5.25
CA LEU A 132 -5.58 17.37 4.70
C LEU A 132 -6.80 18.24 4.37
N THR A 133 -7.19 19.01 5.38
CA THR A 133 -8.22 20.03 5.24
C THR A 133 -7.62 21.30 4.65
N GLU A 134 -8.43 22.02 3.88
CA GLU A 134 -8.14 23.42 3.56
C GLU A 134 -8.28 24.17 4.90
N GLU A 135 -7.18 24.37 5.62
CA GLU A 135 -7.18 25.32 6.72
C GLU A 135 -7.53 26.66 6.07
N SER A 136 -8.77 27.11 6.31
CA SER A 136 -9.30 28.31 5.71
C SER A 136 -8.35 29.45 6.09
N ALA A 137 -7.55 29.91 5.13
CA ALA A 137 -6.84 31.15 5.26
C ALA A 137 -7.91 32.25 5.43
N ILE A 138 -8.12 32.65 6.68
CA ILE A 138 -8.84 33.86 7.06
C ILE A 138 -7.86 35.03 6.92
#